data_AF-A0A969YJC7-F1
#
_entry.id   AF-A0A969YJC7-F1
#
_cell.length_a   1.000
_cell.length_b   1.000
_cell.length_c   1.000
_cell.angle_alpha   90.00
_cell.angle_beta   90.00
_cell.angle_gamma   90.00
#
_symmetry.space_group_name_H-M   'P 1'
#
loop_
_entity.id
_entity.type
_entity.pdbx_description
1 polymer ?
#
loop_
_entity_poly.entity_id
_entity_poly.type
_entity_poly.pdbx_seq_one_letter_code
_entity_poly.pdbx_strand_id
1 'polypeptide(L)'
;MSELQCPQCGRKLAVDSGAAFCPFCGGALKPAQQTPEHKEVAELIAQADAMADPVKKHRLLAEGQARYPDSLALAEELLYLGRLHERNAKSLDFSVIKCYLLMIYLEPDTIEPDKIAKMRAELFDHPDLNRCLELSEDRRAFLNRYLTKLSSQFIELFLRGSSKYMRRYFGLGLDSRAPKLLAAPAARMIARMLSDGALDGTQRSLLAHAMYAAFTTQMNGDTQWLLQYMKELGVSLD
;
A
#
# COMPACT_ATOMS: atom_id res chain seq x y z
N MET A 1 -9.35 4.47 12.20
CA MET A 1 -10.52 5.06 12.89
C MET A 1 -11.58 4.00 12.93
N SER A 2 -11.87 3.46 14.11
CA SER A 2 -12.81 2.36 14.25
C SER A 2 -14.23 2.93 14.20
N GLU A 3 -15.01 2.58 13.18
CA GLU A 3 -16.43 2.94 13.14
C GLU A 3 -17.20 2.04 14.11
N LEU A 4 -17.88 2.64 15.08
CA LEU A 4 -18.67 1.92 16.07
C LEU A 4 -20.14 2.23 15.82
N GLN A 5 -20.95 1.20 15.57
CA GLN A 5 -22.39 1.37 15.44
C GLN A 5 -23.03 1.32 16.83
N CYS A 6 -23.73 2.38 17.22
CA CYS A 6 -24.39 2.44 18.52
C CYS A 6 -25.50 1.37 18.59
N PRO A 7 -25.48 0.45 19.57
CA PRO A 7 -26.47 -0.63 19.67
C PRO A 7 -27.87 -0.15 20.03
N GLN A 8 -28.01 1.08 20.55
CA GLN A 8 -29.29 1.63 20.97
C GLN A 8 -29.99 2.44 19.85
N CYS A 9 -29.24 3.20 19.06
CA CYS A 9 -29.82 4.07 18.02
C CYS A 9 -29.40 3.70 16.59
N GLY A 10 -28.55 2.69 16.41
CA GLY A 10 -28.13 2.17 15.11
C GLY A 10 -27.23 3.12 14.29
N ARG A 11 -26.85 4.28 14.81
CA ARG A 11 -25.99 5.25 14.11
C ARG A 11 -24.52 4.84 14.17
N LYS A 12 -23.83 4.97 13.04
CA LYS A 12 -22.37 4.80 12.94
C LYS A 12 -21.67 6.02 13.53
N LEU A 13 -20.64 5.78 14.35
CA LEU A 13 -19.87 6.80 15.02
C LEU A 13 -18.41 6.66 14.64
N ALA A 14 -17.78 7.78 14.29
CA ALA A 14 -16.32 7.90 14.32
C ALA A 14 -15.92 8.15 15.77
N VAL A 15 -15.50 7.10 16.47
CA VAL A 15 -15.12 7.20 17.88
C VAL A 15 -13.60 7.19 17.98
N ASP A 16 -13.02 8.29 18.44
CA ASP A 16 -11.65 8.29 18.96
C ASP A 16 -11.64 7.39 20.20
N SER A 17 -10.71 6.44 20.25
CA SER A 17 -10.60 5.38 21.26
C SER A 17 -10.79 5.93 22.69
N GLY A 18 -12.01 5.82 23.25
CA GLY A 18 -12.29 6.27 24.61
C GLY A 18 -13.71 6.79 24.91
N ALA A 19 -14.58 7.04 23.92
CA ALA A 19 -15.93 7.52 24.24
C ALA A 19 -16.81 6.41 24.85
N ALA A 20 -17.19 6.58 26.11
CA ALA A 20 -18.05 5.64 26.86
C ALA A 20 -19.55 5.78 26.53
N PHE A 21 -19.97 6.85 25.84
CA PHE A 21 -21.37 7.15 25.56
C PHE A 21 -21.57 7.69 24.14
N CYS A 22 -22.70 7.34 23.54
CA CYS A 22 -23.09 7.79 22.21
C CYS A 22 -23.48 9.27 22.26
N PRO A 23 -22.83 10.15 21.48
CA PRO A 23 -23.09 11.59 21.52
C PRO A 23 -24.49 11.97 21.03
N PHE A 24 -25.21 11.05 20.36
CA PHE A 24 -26.54 11.32 19.81
C PHE A 24 -27.70 10.82 20.66
N CYS A 25 -27.51 9.78 21.48
CA CYS A 25 -28.62 9.18 22.25
C CYS A 25 -28.29 8.93 23.72
N GLY A 26 -27.06 9.21 24.16
CA GLY A 26 -26.63 8.96 25.54
C GLY A 26 -26.45 7.48 25.90
N GLY A 27 -26.70 6.56 24.97
CA GLY A 27 -26.51 5.12 25.18
C GLY A 27 -25.04 4.75 25.41
N ALA A 28 -24.78 3.86 26.37
CA ALA A 28 -23.44 3.39 26.66
C ALA A 28 -22.82 2.71 25.43
N LEU A 29 -21.66 3.21 24.99
CA LEU A 29 -20.85 2.56 23.96
C LEU A 29 -19.96 1.56 24.69
N LYS A 30 -20.15 0.27 24.42
CA LYS A 30 -19.20 -0.73 24.88
C LYS A 30 -17.92 -0.52 24.07
N PRO A 31 -16.77 -0.20 24.69
CA PRO A 31 -15.50 -0.34 23.98
C PRO A 31 -15.44 -1.78 23.47
N ALA A 32 -15.05 -1.95 22.21
CA ALA A 32 -14.87 -3.29 21.64
C ALA A 32 -13.93 -4.05 22.60
N GLN A 33 -14.46 -5.05 23.29
CA GLN A 33 -13.66 -5.91 24.16
C GLN A 33 -12.68 -6.63 23.23
N GLN A 34 -11.41 -6.24 23.31
CA GLN A 34 -10.35 -6.93 22.59
C GLN A 34 -10.33 -8.38 23.08
N THR A 35 -10.62 -9.32 22.19
CA THR A 35 -10.50 -10.74 22.47
C THR A 35 -9.03 -11.07 22.78
N PRO A 36 -8.75 -12.12 23.58
CA PRO A 36 -7.38 -12.55 23.85
C PRO A 36 -6.58 -12.79 22.57
N GLU A 37 -7.21 -13.37 21.54
CA GLU A 37 -6.64 -13.55 20.20
C GLU A 37 -6.19 -12.23 19.58
N HIS A 38 -7.00 -11.17 19.65
CA HIS A 38 -6.64 -9.86 19.11
C HIS A 38 -5.42 -9.26 19.82
N LYS A 39 -5.21 -9.56 21.11
CA LYS A 39 -4.02 -9.10 21.85
C LYS A 39 -2.78 -9.87 21.46
N GLU A 40 -2.86 -11.20 21.39
CA GLU A 40 -1.74 -12.04 21.00
C GLU A 40 -1.27 -11.73 19.57
N VAL A 41 -2.21 -11.53 18.63
CA VAL A 41 -1.92 -11.08 17.26
C VAL A 41 -1.22 -9.72 17.25
N ALA A 42 -1.71 -8.75 18.03
CA ALA A 42 -1.11 -7.41 18.11
C ALA A 42 0.31 -7.45 18.69
N GLU A 43 0.57 -8.30 19.69
CA GLU A 43 1.90 -8.51 20.26
C GLU A 43 2.86 -9.14 19.26
N LEU A 44 2.42 -10.13 18.49
CA LEU A 44 3.23 -10.74 17.42
C LEU A 44 3.62 -9.73 16.36
N ILE A 45 2.69 -8.87 15.93
CA ILE A 45 2.95 -7.81 14.94
C ILE A 45 3.93 -6.78 15.52
N ALA A 46 3.73 -6.33 16.77
CA ALA A 46 4.63 -5.39 17.42
C ALA A 46 6.06 -5.95 17.56
N GLN A 47 6.18 -7.24 17.88
CA GLN A 47 7.47 -7.95 17.90
C GLN A 47 8.10 -7.99 16.50
N ALA A 48 7.31 -8.31 15.48
CA ALA A 48 7.75 -8.35 14.09
C ALA A 48 8.28 -6.98 13.62
N ASP A 49 7.63 -5.87 14.00
CA ASP A 49 8.05 -4.51 13.63
C ASP A 49 9.33 -4.06 14.31
N ALA A 50 9.62 -4.56 15.51
CA ALA A 50 10.88 -4.29 16.19
C ALA A 50 12.07 -5.07 15.59
N MET A 51 11.83 -6.04 14.70
CA MET A 51 12.89 -6.85 14.09
C MET A 51 13.49 -6.20 12.84
N ALA A 52 14.82 -6.11 12.80
CA ALA A 52 15.55 -5.64 11.62
C ALA A 52 15.81 -6.74 10.56
N ASP A 53 15.75 -8.02 10.97
CA ASP A 53 16.04 -9.15 10.09
C ASP A 53 14.73 -9.67 9.44
N PRO A 54 14.55 -9.53 8.12
CA PRO A 54 13.32 -9.94 7.44
C PRO A 54 13.12 -11.45 7.43
N VAL A 55 14.18 -12.27 7.58
CA VAL A 55 14.05 -13.72 7.68
C VAL A 55 13.38 -14.10 9.01
N LYS A 56 13.80 -13.44 10.10
CA LYS A 56 13.19 -13.63 11.42
C LYS A 56 11.77 -13.05 11.46
N LYS A 57 11.56 -11.87 10.86
CA LYS A 57 10.23 -11.26 10.74
C LYS A 57 9.27 -12.20 10.01
N HIS A 58 9.66 -12.73 8.85
CA HIS A 58 8.85 -13.68 8.08
C HIS A 58 8.52 -14.93 8.89
N ARG A 59 9.52 -15.53 9.56
CA ARG A 59 9.30 -16.72 10.38
C ARG A 59 8.27 -16.47 11.49
N LEU A 60 8.43 -15.39 12.26
CA LEU A 60 7.50 -15.04 13.33
C LEU A 60 6.07 -14.85 12.81
N LEU A 61 5.92 -14.11 11.70
CA LEU A 61 4.62 -13.85 11.11
C LEU A 61 3.98 -15.11 10.52
N ALA A 62 4.78 -15.99 9.90
CA ALA A 62 4.29 -17.25 9.34
C ALA A 62 3.83 -18.22 10.45
N GLU A 63 4.58 -18.31 11.55
CA GLU A 63 4.18 -19.06 12.75
C GLU A 63 2.91 -18.47 13.38
N GLY A 64 2.82 -17.14 13.44
CA GLY A 64 1.61 -16.42 13.85
C GLY A 64 0.41 -16.75 12.96
N GLN A 65 0.56 -16.69 11.63
CA GLN A 65 -0.51 -17.01 10.69
C GLN A 65 -0.96 -18.47 10.78
N ALA A 66 -0.04 -19.40 11.07
CA ALA A 66 -0.40 -20.80 11.31
C ALA A 66 -1.24 -20.98 12.59
N ARG A 67 -0.97 -20.17 13.63
CA ARG A 67 -1.73 -20.18 14.89
C ARG A 67 -3.07 -19.44 14.79
N TYR A 68 -3.14 -18.38 13.99
CA TYR A 68 -4.33 -17.54 13.79
C TYR A 68 -4.64 -17.40 12.30
N PRO A 69 -5.17 -18.45 11.65
CA PRO A 69 -5.36 -18.47 10.21
C PRO A 69 -6.33 -17.38 9.72
N ASP A 70 -7.32 -17.01 10.52
CA ASP A 70 -8.34 -16.04 10.13
C ASP A 70 -7.93 -14.57 10.42
N SER A 71 -6.69 -14.36 10.87
CA SER A 71 -6.17 -13.03 11.16
C SER A 71 -5.76 -12.30 9.87
N LEU A 72 -6.61 -11.38 9.42
CA LEU A 72 -6.29 -10.45 8.33
C LEU A 72 -5.02 -9.64 8.62
N ALA A 73 -4.79 -9.25 9.88
CA ALA A 73 -3.65 -8.42 10.25
C ALA A 73 -2.31 -9.14 10.01
N LEU A 74 -2.22 -10.43 10.33
CA LEU A 74 -1.01 -11.23 10.06
C LEU A 74 -0.82 -11.50 8.56
N ALA A 75 -1.92 -11.82 7.87
CA ALA A 75 -1.89 -12.02 6.42
C ALA A 75 -1.42 -10.75 5.68
N GLU A 76 -1.90 -9.58 6.11
CA GLU A 76 -1.53 -8.28 5.54
C GLU A 76 -0.05 -7.95 5.81
N GLU A 77 0.48 -8.23 7.00
CA GLU A 77 1.91 -8.06 7.29
C GLU A 77 2.80 -8.95 6.41
N LEU A 78 2.42 -10.23 6.20
CA LEU A 78 3.13 -11.13 5.29
C LEU A 78 3.07 -10.64 3.85
N LEU A 79 1.90 -10.20 3.38
CA LEU A 79 1.71 -9.66 2.04
C LEU A 79 2.66 -8.49 1.75
N TYR A 80 2.81 -7.54 2.69
CA TYR A 80 3.72 -6.40 2.50
C TYR A 80 5.18 -6.73 2.73
N LEU A 81 5.50 -7.69 3.61
CA LEU A 81 6.86 -8.18 3.74
C LEU A 81 7.34 -8.79 2.42
N GLY A 82 6.44 -9.45 1.69
CA GLY A 82 6.70 -10.06 0.40
C GLY A 82 7.94 -10.95 0.47
N ARG A 83 8.86 -10.75 -0.46
CA ARG A 83 10.07 -11.57 -0.59
C ARG A 83 11.30 -10.99 0.10
N LEU A 84 11.13 -10.00 0.98
CA LEU A 84 12.28 -9.42 1.71
C LEU A 84 13.09 -10.45 2.51
N HIS A 85 12.46 -11.54 2.92
CA HIS A 85 13.10 -12.66 3.60
C HIS A 85 14.00 -13.51 2.67
N GLU A 86 13.83 -13.40 1.36
CA GLU A 86 14.68 -14.05 0.35
C GLU A 86 15.90 -13.19 -0.02
N ARG A 87 16.03 -11.99 0.56
CA ARG A 87 17.11 -11.05 0.18
C ARG A 87 18.48 -11.68 0.42
N ASN A 88 19.37 -11.50 -0.56
CA ASN A 88 20.77 -11.82 -0.39
C ASN A 88 21.54 -10.57 0.07
N ALA A 89 22.12 -10.62 1.28
CA ALA A 89 22.87 -9.49 1.84
C ALA A 89 24.12 -9.08 1.02
N LYS A 90 24.58 -9.93 0.09
CA LYS A 90 25.74 -9.66 -0.77
C LYS A 90 25.36 -9.01 -2.11
N SER A 91 24.07 -8.91 -2.44
CA SER A 91 23.61 -8.34 -3.72
C SER A 91 22.46 -7.37 -3.50
N LEU A 92 22.53 -6.21 -4.15
CA LEU A 92 21.45 -5.23 -4.13
C LEU A 92 20.39 -5.61 -5.16
N ASP A 93 19.44 -6.45 -4.76
CA ASP A 93 18.25 -6.79 -5.56
C ASP A 93 17.03 -6.10 -4.95
N PHE A 94 16.42 -5.18 -5.70
CA PHE A 94 15.20 -4.49 -5.28
C PHE A 94 13.92 -5.27 -5.61
N SER A 95 14.02 -6.32 -6.44
CA SER A 95 12.84 -7.07 -6.89
C SER A 95 12.16 -7.89 -5.78
N VAL A 96 12.83 -8.06 -4.64
CA VAL A 96 12.28 -8.66 -3.43
C VAL A 96 11.36 -7.72 -2.65
N ILE A 97 11.40 -6.40 -2.92
CA ILE A 97 10.53 -5.41 -2.27
C ILE A 97 9.17 -5.41 -2.96
N LYS A 98 8.07 -5.59 -2.21
CA LYS A 98 6.73 -5.75 -2.80
C LYS A 98 6.31 -4.60 -3.73
N CYS A 99 6.61 -3.35 -3.38
CA CYS A 99 6.26 -2.21 -4.23
C CYS A 99 7.07 -2.14 -5.54
N TYR A 100 8.18 -2.88 -5.68
CA TYR A 100 8.95 -2.95 -6.93
C TYR A 100 8.13 -3.49 -8.10
N LEU A 101 7.01 -4.17 -7.85
CA LEU A 101 6.05 -4.57 -8.89
C LEU A 101 5.62 -3.40 -9.78
N LEU A 102 5.58 -2.17 -9.25
CA LEU A 102 5.23 -0.97 -10.00
C LEU A 102 6.34 -0.48 -10.95
N MET A 103 7.53 -1.08 -10.90
CA MET A 103 8.64 -0.73 -11.81
C MET A 103 8.29 -0.97 -13.27
N ILE A 104 7.39 -1.92 -13.56
CA ILE A 104 6.87 -2.17 -14.92
C ILE A 104 6.20 -0.93 -15.54
N TYR A 105 5.72 0.02 -14.72
CA TYR A 105 5.13 1.27 -15.20
C TYR A 105 6.12 2.42 -15.25
N LEU A 106 7.23 2.35 -14.52
CA LEU A 106 8.25 3.41 -14.48
C LEU A 106 9.30 3.21 -15.57
N GLU A 107 9.89 2.01 -15.65
CA GLU A 107 10.99 1.66 -16.55
C GLU A 107 10.77 0.28 -17.21
N PRO A 108 9.67 0.07 -17.97
CA PRO A 108 9.38 -1.24 -18.58
C PRO A 108 10.53 -1.77 -19.44
N ASP A 109 11.26 -0.88 -20.13
CA ASP A 109 12.36 -1.24 -21.04
C ASP A 109 13.57 -1.86 -20.31
N THR A 110 13.59 -1.80 -18.97
CA THR A 110 14.63 -2.42 -18.12
C THR A 110 14.26 -3.83 -17.64
N ILE A 111 13.07 -4.32 -18.01
CA ILE A 111 12.50 -5.56 -17.51
C ILE A 111 12.15 -6.46 -18.69
N GLU A 112 12.61 -7.71 -18.63
CA GLU A 112 12.28 -8.72 -19.63
C GLU A 112 10.75 -8.91 -19.76
N PRO A 113 10.19 -9.07 -20.97
CA PRO A 113 8.75 -9.17 -21.19
C PRO A 113 8.05 -10.26 -20.34
N ASP A 114 8.66 -11.44 -20.22
CA ASP A 114 8.13 -12.53 -19.40
C ASP A 114 8.08 -12.18 -17.91
N LYS A 115 9.02 -11.35 -17.45
CA LYS A 115 9.05 -10.86 -16.07
C LYS A 115 7.99 -9.78 -15.85
N ILE A 116 7.69 -8.94 -16.84
CA ILE A 116 6.58 -7.98 -16.77
C ILE A 116 5.25 -8.71 -16.53
N ALA A 117 4.99 -9.79 -17.28
CA ALA A 117 3.76 -10.58 -17.11
C ALA A 117 3.65 -11.17 -15.69
N LYS A 118 4.75 -11.73 -15.16
CA LYS A 118 4.80 -12.27 -13.79
C LYS A 118 4.59 -11.19 -12.72
N MET A 119 5.23 -10.03 -12.87
CA MET A 119 5.07 -8.92 -11.93
C MET A 119 3.65 -8.36 -11.94
N ARG A 120 3.01 -8.30 -13.12
CA ARG A 120 1.61 -7.91 -13.24
C ARG A 120 0.68 -8.92 -12.55
N ALA A 121 0.88 -10.22 -12.80
CA ALA A 121 0.11 -11.27 -12.13
C ALA A 121 0.30 -11.21 -10.60
N GLU A 122 1.52 -10.99 -10.12
CA GLU A 122 1.79 -10.83 -8.69
C GLU A 122 1.09 -9.59 -8.08
N LEU A 123 0.86 -8.54 -8.85
CA LEU A 123 0.18 -7.33 -8.38
C LEU A 123 -1.30 -7.57 -8.04
N PHE A 124 -1.97 -8.51 -8.72
CA PHE A 124 -3.42 -8.72 -8.60
C PHE A 124 -3.84 -10.13 -8.17
N ASP A 125 -3.04 -11.15 -8.46
CA ASP A 125 -3.40 -12.58 -8.31
C ASP A 125 -2.39 -13.36 -7.46
N HIS A 126 -1.64 -12.68 -6.58
CA HIS A 126 -0.71 -13.36 -5.67
C HIS A 126 -1.45 -14.14 -4.57
N PRO A 127 -0.99 -15.35 -4.18
CA PRO A 127 -1.63 -16.14 -3.11
C PRO A 127 -1.85 -15.37 -1.80
N ASP A 128 -0.87 -14.60 -1.34
CA ASP A 128 -1.02 -13.80 -0.11
C ASP A 128 -2.05 -12.67 -0.27
N LEU A 129 -2.17 -12.08 -1.47
CA LEU A 129 -3.17 -11.07 -1.75
C LEU A 129 -4.56 -11.72 -1.76
N ASN A 130 -4.72 -12.85 -2.44
CA ASN A 130 -5.97 -13.61 -2.48
C ASN A 130 -6.45 -13.97 -1.07
N ARG A 131 -5.52 -14.42 -0.21
CA ARG A 131 -5.81 -14.68 1.20
C ARG A 131 -6.33 -13.43 1.92
N CYS A 132 -5.66 -12.29 1.76
CA CYS A 132 -6.12 -11.06 2.39
C CYS A 132 -7.51 -10.62 1.88
N LEU A 133 -7.77 -10.80 0.58
CA LEU A 133 -9.09 -10.51 0.00
C LEU A 133 -10.17 -11.44 0.55
N GLU A 134 -9.86 -12.72 0.76
CA GLU A 134 -10.78 -13.70 1.37
C GLU A 134 -11.11 -13.36 2.83
N LEU A 135 -10.13 -12.88 3.59
CA LEU A 135 -10.29 -12.48 4.99
C LEU A 135 -10.89 -11.07 5.17
N SER A 136 -10.95 -10.27 4.10
CA SER A 136 -11.46 -8.89 4.17
C SER A 136 -12.98 -8.82 4.06
N GLU A 137 -13.62 -7.99 4.90
CA GLU A 137 -15.06 -7.70 4.82
C GLU A 137 -15.43 -6.98 3.51
N ASP A 138 -14.58 -6.05 3.06
CA ASP A 138 -14.71 -5.34 1.78
C ASP A 138 -13.44 -5.53 0.94
N ARG A 139 -13.55 -6.45 -0.04
CA ARG A 139 -12.49 -6.80 -0.98
C ARG A 139 -11.99 -5.60 -1.78
N ARG A 140 -12.90 -4.73 -2.22
CA ARG A 140 -12.55 -3.59 -3.07
C ARG A 140 -11.83 -2.52 -2.24
N ALA A 141 -12.31 -2.25 -1.03
CA ALA A 141 -11.63 -1.33 -0.12
C ALA A 141 -10.25 -1.84 0.29
N PHE A 142 -10.10 -3.15 0.55
CA PHE A 142 -8.81 -3.77 0.81
C PHE A 142 -7.86 -3.60 -0.38
N LEU A 143 -8.29 -3.98 -1.59
CA LEU A 143 -7.47 -3.88 -2.80
C LEU A 143 -7.02 -2.44 -3.06
N ASN A 144 -7.92 -1.47 -2.91
CA ASN A 144 -7.57 -0.05 -3.06
C ASN A 144 -6.52 0.40 -2.02
N ARG A 145 -6.66 0.00 -0.75
CA ARG A 145 -5.68 0.28 0.30
C ARG A 145 -4.32 -0.34 -0.02
N TYR A 146 -4.32 -1.60 -0.45
CA TYR A 146 -3.11 -2.32 -0.84
C TYR A 146 -2.35 -1.62 -1.98
N LEU A 147 -3.04 -1.30 -3.09
CA LEU A 147 -2.42 -0.60 -4.22
C LEU A 147 -1.93 0.79 -3.82
N THR A 148 -2.66 1.50 -2.95
CA THR A 148 -2.27 2.84 -2.47
C THR A 148 -1.04 2.77 -1.59
N LYS A 149 -0.94 1.76 -0.71
CA LYS A 149 0.25 1.53 0.12
C LYS A 149 1.46 1.17 -0.73
N LEU A 150 1.32 0.28 -1.72
CA LEU A 150 2.40 -0.03 -2.66
C LEU A 150 2.85 1.20 -3.43
N SER A 151 1.91 2.01 -3.93
CA SER A 151 2.21 3.25 -4.65
C SER A 151 2.94 4.25 -3.76
N SER A 152 2.53 4.37 -2.51
CA SER A 152 3.16 5.27 -1.52
C SER A 152 4.61 4.84 -1.24
N GLN A 153 4.84 3.56 -0.98
CA GLN A 153 6.18 2.99 -0.78
C GLN A 153 7.04 3.13 -2.03
N PHE A 154 6.45 2.97 -3.22
CA PHE A 154 7.17 3.11 -4.47
C PHE A 154 7.63 4.54 -4.73
N ILE A 155 6.75 5.53 -4.50
CA ILE A 155 7.11 6.94 -4.61
C ILE A 155 8.27 7.27 -3.66
N GLU A 156 8.21 6.78 -2.42
CA GLU A 156 9.25 7.01 -1.43
C GLU A 156 10.60 6.39 -1.84
N LEU A 157 10.61 5.10 -2.17
CA LEU A 157 11.85 4.36 -2.40
C LEU A 157 12.44 4.59 -3.80
N PHE A 158 11.61 4.61 -4.84
CA PHE A 158 12.08 4.57 -6.24
C PHE A 158 11.95 5.91 -6.96
N LEU A 159 11.07 6.81 -6.53
CA LEU A 159 11.02 8.17 -7.06
C LEU A 159 11.84 9.15 -6.21
N ARG A 160 11.49 9.34 -4.92
CA ARG A 160 12.22 10.23 -3.99
C ARG A 160 13.61 9.69 -3.65
N GLY A 161 13.75 8.36 -3.52
CA GLY A 161 15.02 7.71 -3.25
C GLY A 161 16.02 7.74 -4.41
N SER A 162 15.55 7.93 -5.65
CA SER A 162 16.39 7.87 -6.85
C SER A 162 16.95 9.24 -7.23
N SER A 163 18.27 9.31 -7.43
CA SER A 163 18.96 10.51 -7.93
C SER A 163 18.56 10.86 -9.38
N LYS A 164 18.00 9.90 -10.13
CA LYS A 164 17.48 10.10 -11.49
C LYS A 164 16.27 11.03 -11.51
N TYR A 165 15.35 10.86 -10.55
CA TYR A 165 14.10 11.62 -10.48
C TYR A 165 14.16 12.75 -9.45
N MET A 166 14.82 12.50 -8.33
CA MET A 166 15.03 13.48 -7.26
C MET A 166 16.51 13.87 -7.17
N ARG A 167 16.86 14.98 -7.84
CA ARG A 167 18.23 15.50 -7.82
C ARG A 167 18.61 15.92 -6.40
N ARG A 168 19.68 15.34 -5.87
CA ARG A 168 20.28 15.71 -4.58
C ARG A 168 21.49 16.61 -4.83
N TYR A 169 21.59 17.71 -4.11
CA TYR A 169 22.76 18.59 -4.13
C TYR A 169 23.50 18.44 -2.80
N PHE A 170 24.78 18.07 -2.83
CA PHE A 170 25.58 17.80 -1.62
C PHE A 170 24.94 16.81 -0.64
N GLY A 171 24.23 15.79 -1.14
CA GLY A 171 23.53 14.81 -0.31
C GLY A 171 22.23 15.31 0.33
N LEU A 172 21.91 16.60 0.22
CA LEU A 172 20.66 17.20 0.69
C LEU A 172 19.65 17.29 -0.46
N GLY A 173 18.48 16.68 -0.26
CA GLY A 173 17.34 16.82 -1.16
C GLY A 173 16.58 18.12 -0.84
N LEU A 174 16.24 18.90 -1.86
CA LEU A 174 15.28 19.99 -1.73
C LEU A 174 13.87 19.43 -1.84
N ASP A 175 13.37 18.88 -0.75
CA ASP A 175 12.05 18.22 -0.69
C ASP A 175 10.90 19.13 -1.17
N SER A 176 11.05 20.45 -1.03
CA SER A 176 10.10 21.44 -1.56
C SER A 176 9.90 21.39 -3.07
N ARG A 177 10.81 20.77 -3.82
CA ARG A 177 10.70 20.60 -5.28
C ARG A 177 10.13 19.24 -5.69
N ALA A 178 9.88 18.33 -4.75
CA ALA A 178 9.39 16.99 -5.03
C ALA A 178 8.08 16.99 -5.87
N PRO A 179 7.06 17.84 -5.59
CA PRO A 179 5.83 17.85 -6.39
C PRO A 179 6.10 18.09 -7.87
N LYS A 180 6.97 19.06 -8.18
CA LYS A 180 7.34 19.41 -9.55
C LYS A 180 8.22 18.35 -10.22
N LEU A 181 9.25 17.86 -9.52
CA LEU A 181 10.23 16.93 -10.09
C LEU A 181 9.65 15.54 -10.35
N LEU A 182 8.75 15.09 -9.48
CA LEU A 182 8.19 13.74 -9.54
C LEU A 182 6.89 13.66 -10.34
N ALA A 183 6.26 14.80 -10.66
CA ALA A 183 5.03 14.83 -11.44
C ALA A 183 5.16 14.17 -12.81
N ALA A 184 6.25 14.45 -13.56
CA ALA A 184 6.45 13.87 -14.88
C ALA A 184 6.57 12.33 -14.88
N PRO A 185 7.44 11.70 -14.05
CA PRO A 185 7.47 10.24 -13.98
C PRO A 185 6.16 9.64 -13.44
N ALA A 186 5.51 10.26 -12.46
CA ALA A 186 4.23 9.78 -11.93
C ALA A 186 3.11 9.82 -13.00
N ALA A 187 3.00 10.92 -13.76
CA ALA A 187 2.03 11.04 -14.85
C ALA A 187 2.23 9.96 -15.93
N ARG A 188 3.49 9.68 -16.30
CA ARG A 188 3.81 8.60 -17.25
C ARG A 188 3.44 7.22 -16.71
N MET A 189 3.67 6.97 -15.42
CA MET A 189 3.23 5.73 -14.78
C MET A 189 1.70 5.59 -14.85
N ILE A 190 0.96 6.62 -14.47
CA ILE A 190 -0.51 6.63 -14.52
C ILE A 190 -1.01 6.37 -15.94
N ALA A 191 -0.42 7.03 -16.94
CA ALA A 191 -0.79 6.81 -18.35
C ALA A 191 -0.54 5.36 -18.80
N ARG A 192 0.58 4.76 -18.39
CA ARG A 192 0.88 3.35 -18.66
C ARG A 192 -0.06 2.40 -17.93
N MET A 193 -0.44 2.70 -16.69
CA MET A 193 -1.43 1.92 -15.95
C MET A 193 -2.80 1.94 -16.65
N LEU A 194 -3.25 3.10 -17.12
CA LEU A 194 -4.54 3.24 -17.83
C LEU A 194 -4.53 2.57 -19.22
N SER A 195 -3.37 2.47 -19.85
CA SER A 195 -3.19 1.84 -21.17
C SER A 195 -2.74 0.38 -21.10
N ASP A 196 -2.60 -0.22 -19.91
CA ASP A 196 -2.20 -1.61 -19.77
C ASP A 196 -3.31 -2.56 -20.23
N GLY A 197 -3.20 -3.01 -21.49
CA GLY A 197 -4.18 -3.89 -22.12
C GLY A 197 -4.27 -5.30 -21.52
N ALA A 198 -3.33 -5.69 -20.65
CA ALA A 198 -3.41 -6.97 -19.94
C ALA A 198 -4.25 -6.88 -18.66
N LEU A 199 -4.60 -5.67 -18.21
CA LEU A 199 -5.49 -5.44 -17.07
C LEU A 199 -6.91 -5.12 -17.54
N ASP A 200 -7.90 -5.59 -16.80
CA ASP A 200 -9.29 -5.17 -17.03
C ASP A 200 -9.50 -3.68 -16.67
N GLY A 201 -10.63 -3.11 -17.09
CA GLY A 201 -10.90 -1.68 -16.87
C GLY A 201 -10.97 -1.27 -15.39
N THR A 202 -11.39 -2.18 -14.51
CA THR A 202 -11.49 -1.93 -13.07
C THR A 202 -10.12 -1.95 -12.42
N GLN A 203 -9.28 -2.94 -12.75
CA GLN A 203 -7.89 -3.04 -12.30
C GLN A 203 -7.08 -1.81 -12.71
N ARG A 204 -7.21 -1.38 -13.98
CA ARG A 204 -6.55 -0.17 -14.48
C ARG A 204 -6.98 1.07 -13.70
N SER A 205 -8.28 1.26 -13.53
CA SER A 205 -8.82 2.40 -12.80
C SER A 205 -8.35 2.41 -11.34
N LEU A 206 -8.45 1.29 -10.62
CA LEU A 206 -8.02 1.18 -9.24
C LEU A 206 -6.52 1.49 -9.07
N LEU A 207 -5.67 0.93 -9.93
CA LEU A 207 -4.23 1.15 -9.85
C LEU A 207 -3.83 2.61 -10.14
N ALA A 208 -4.43 3.20 -11.17
CA ALA A 208 -4.18 4.60 -11.53
C ALA A 208 -4.64 5.57 -10.42
N HIS A 209 -5.83 5.33 -9.84
CA HIS A 209 -6.35 6.09 -8.70
C HIS A 209 -5.48 5.92 -7.45
N ALA A 210 -5.01 4.71 -7.16
CA ALA A 210 -4.12 4.44 -6.05
C ALA A 210 -2.78 5.19 -6.18
N MET A 211 -2.19 5.22 -7.39
CA MET A 211 -0.97 5.97 -7.66
C MET A 211 -1.18 7.48 -7.50
N TYR A 212 -2.29 8.02 -8.00
CA TYR A 212 -2.64 9.42 -7.84
C TYR A 212 -2.89 9.81 -6.37
N ALA A 213 -3.64 8.98 -5.63
CA ALA A 213 -3.90 9.19 -4.21
C ALA A 213 -2.60 9.18 -3.40
N ALA A 214 -1.73 8.19 -3.63
CA ALA A 214 -0.43 8.11 -2.99
C ALA A 214 0.45 9.34 -3.30
N PHE A 215 0.47 9.80 -4.55
CA PHE A 215 1.19 11.02 -4.92
C PHE A 215 0.63 12.25 -4.21
N THR A 216 -0.70 12.41 -4.20
CA THR A 216 -1.39 13.52 -3.53
C THR A 216 -1.01 13.58 -2.05
N THR A 217 -1.06 12.44 -1.35
CA THR A 217 -0.66 12.37 0.06
C THR A 217 0.82 12.69 0.27
N GLN A 218 1.72 12.07 -0.50
CA GLN A 218 3.16 12.27 -0.38
C GLN A 218 3.59 13.72 -0.69
N MET A 219 2.83 14.43 -1.53
CA MET A 219 3.09 15.82 -1.92
C MET A 219 2.25 16.84 -1.13
N ASN A 220 1.63 16.45 -0.01
CA ASN A 220 0.78 17.32 0.82
C ASN A 220 -0.32 18.05 0.04
N GLY A 221 -0.90 17.39 -0.96
CA GLY A 221 -1.95 17.94 -1.81
C GLY A 221 -1.46 18.74 -3.03
N ASP A 222 -0.15 19.03 -3.14
CA ASP A 222 0.39 19.73 -4.32
C ASP A 222 0.45 18.80 -5.54
N THR A 223 -0.62 18.85 -6.33
CA THR A 223 -0.84 18.01 -7.51
C THR A 223 -0.87 18.81 -8.81
N GLN A 224 -0.64 20.13 -8.76
CA GLN A 224 -0.77 21.01 -9.92
C GLN A 224 0.10 20.53 -11.10
N TRP A 225 1.36 20.21 -10.81
CA TRP A 225 2.30 19.71 -11.82
C TRP A 225 1.89 18.35 -12.36
N LEU A 226 1.38 17.45 -11.50
CA LEU A 226 0.93 16.13 -11.91
C LEU A 226 -0.25 16.23 -12.88
N LEU A 227 -1.26 17.02 -12.52
CA LEU A 227 -2.43 17.27 -13.36
C LEU A 227 -2.05 17.90 -14.70
N GLN A 228 -1.08 18.82 -14.71
CA GLN A 228 -0.56 19.39 -15.94
C GLN A 228 0.04 18.32 -16.86
N TYR A 229 0.95 17.47 -16.35
CA TYR A 229 1.56 16.41 -17.16
C TYR A 229 0.54 15.35 -17.59
N MET A 230 -0.44 15.01 -16.75
CA MET A 230 -1.53 14.10 -17.12
C MET A 230 -2.34 14.66 -18.29
N LYS A 231 -2.66 15.96 -18.26
CA LYS A 231 -3.34 16.65 -19.36
C LYS A 231 -2.51 16.64 -20.65
N GLU A 232 -1.21 16.90 -20.56
CA GLU A 232 -0.29 16.84 -21.71
C GLU A 232 -0.21 15.43 -22.34
N LEU A 233 -0.34 14.39 -21.51
CA LEU A 233 -0.41 12.99 -21.95
C LEU A 233 -1.81 12.55 -22.38
N GLY A 234 -2.82 13.41 -22.30
CA GLY A 234 -4.20 13.11 -22.68
C GLY A 234 -4.89 12.10 -21.75
N VAL A 235 -4.50 12.04 -20.47
CA VAL A 235 -5.09 11.13 -19.48
C VAL A 235 -5.83 11.88 -18.38
N SER A 236 -7.00 11.37 -18.01
CA SER A 236 -7.80 11.81 -16.85
C SER A 236 -8.10 10.62 -15.94
N LEU A 237 -8.40 10.92 -14.69
CA LEU A 237 -9.02 9.98 -13.76
C LEU A 237 -10.47 10.45 -13.61
N ASP A 238 -11.40 9.65 -14.11
CA ASP A 238 -12.84 9.89 -14.06
C ASP A 238 -13.45 9.39 -12.73
#